data_AF-A0A8J8GH63-F1
#
_entry.id   AF-A0A8J8GH63-F1
#
_cell.length_a   1.000
_cell.length_b   1.000
_cell.length_c   1.000
_cell.angle_alpha   90.00
_cell.angle_beta   90.00
_cell.angle_gamma   90.00
#
_symmetry.space_group_name_H-M   'P 1'
#
loop_
_entity.id
_entity.type
_entity.pdbx_description
1 polymer ?
#
loop_
_entity_poly.entity_id
_entity_poly.type
_entity_poly.pdbx_seq_one_letter_code
_entity_poly.pdbx_strand_id
1 'polypeptide(L)'
;MNELAIANIEYIESQPFLVVILYGKDGYFIDNIIVPYENTKIAIRWLKALRNRHGIKSLNVWTSNQELYGAMLETVGIAGEIKHTDNTSETKRMIDEYKKLLAELHEIKPTKPIPKLPKWRYRLFIMLTKLTNLIGGNGKYDIEI
;
A
#
# COMPACT_ATOMS: atom_id res chain seq x y z
N MET A 1 -16.43 8.52 -14.16
CA MET A 1 -15.05 8.05 -13.86
C MET A 1 -14.91 6.65 -14.43
N ASN A 2 -13.74 6.27 -14.94
CA ASN A 2 -13.43 4.86 -15.23
C ASN A 2 -13.15 4.13 -13.91
N GLU A 3 -13.32 2.82 -13.89
CA GLU A 3 -12.95 1.96 -12.76
C GLU A 3 -11.47 2.16 -12.41
N LEU A 4 -11.19 2.26 -11.11
CA LEU A 4 -9.87 2.54 -10.58
C LEU A 4 -9.40 1.35 -9.75
N ALA A 5 -8.22 0.84 -10.05
CA ALA A 5 -7.50 -0.07 -9.17
C ALA A 5 -6.34 0.66 -8.49
N ILE A 6 -6.16 0.48 -7.20
CA ILE A 6 -4.94 0.87 -6.49
C ILE A 6 -4.11 -0.40 -6.32
N ALA A 7 -2.94 -0.46 -6.94
CA ALA A 7 -2.08 -1.63 -6.94
C ALA A 7 -0.68 -1.28 -6.43
N ASN A 8 -0.20 -2.02 -5.44
CA ASN A 8 1.15 -1.84 -4.91
C ASN A 8 1.78 -3.17 -4.50
N ILE A 9 3.10 -3.16 -4.39
CA ILE A 9 3.86 -4.26 -3.81
C ILE A 9 4.11 -3.91 -2.34
N GLU A 10 3.47 -4.67 -1.46
CA GLU A 10 3.58 -4.51 -0.01
C GLU A 10 4.31 -5.70 0.60
N TYR A 11 4.82 -5.55 1.82
CA TYR A 11 5.65 -6.56 2.46
C TYR A 11 5.05 -7.02 3.78
N ILE A 12 4.94 -8.34 3.94
CA ILE A 12 4.78 -8.97 5.25
C ILE A 12 6.15 -9.52 5.61
N GLU A 13 6.80 -8.89 6.59
CA GLU A 13 8.16 -9.23 6.98
C GLU A 13 9.13 -9.10 5.78
N SER A 14 9.70 -10.19 5.29
CA SER A 14 10.57 -10.21 4.10
C SER A 14 9.87 -10.67 2.82
N GLN A 15 8.59 -11.05 2.90
CA GLN A 15 7.87 -11.62 1.77
C GLN A 15 7.03 -10.55 1.06
N PRO A 16 7.24 -10.33 -0.25
CA PRO A 16 6.47 -9.36 -1.01
C PRO A 16 5.11 -9.94 -1.44
N PHE A 17 4.11 -9.08 -1.47
CA PHE A 17 2.74 -9.37 -1.89
C PHE A 17 2.27 -8.28 -2.85
N LEU A 18 1.60 -8.69 -3.91
CA LEU A 18 0.82 -7.79 -4.73
C LEU A 18 -0.51 -7.56 -4.02
N VAL A 19 -0.81 -6.30 -3.74
CA VAL A 19 -2.10 -5.86 -3.20
C VAL A 19 -2.78 -5.02 -4.26
N VAL A 20 -4.01 -5.40 -4.62
CA VAL A 20 -4.85 -4.64 -5.56
C VAL A 20 -6.20 -4.40 -4.90
N ILE A 21 -6.65 -3.15 -4.93
CA ILE A 21 -7.97 -2.73 -4.45
C ILE A 21 -8.71 -2.13 -5.64
N LEU A 22 -9.86 -2.70 -5.99
CA LEU A 22 -10.68 -2.24 -7.12
C LEU A 22 -11.85 -1.39 -6.62
N TYR A 23 -11.99 -0.22 -7.23
CA TYR A 23 -13.07 0.73 -7.05
C TYR A 23 -13.90 0.87 -8.32
N GLY A 24 -15.21 0.96 -8.12
CA GLY A 24 -16.18 1.23 -9.17
C GLY A 24 -16.13 2.66 -9.67
N LYS A 25 -16.93 2.93 -10.71
CA LYS A 25 -17.05 4.28 -11.29
C LYS A 25 -17.66 5.30 -10.32
N ASP A 26 -18.39 4.79 -9.34
CA ASP A 26 -19.02 5.48 -8.22
C ASP A 26 -18.05 5.71 -7.04
N GLY A 27 -16.83 5.19 -7.12
CA GLY A 27 -15.82 5.28 -6.07
C GLY A 27 -16.02 4.28 -4.92
N TYR A 28 -17.00 3.38 -5.02
CA TYR A 28 -17.21 2.35 -4.00
C TYR A 28 -16.29 1.15 -4.24
N PHE A 29 -15.90 0.51 -3.15
CA PHE A 29 -15.12 -0.72 -3.17
C PHE A 29 -15.89 -1.85 -3.87
N ILE A 30 -15.23 -2.55 -4.80
CA ILE A 30 -15.80 -3.68 -5.53
C ILE A 30 -15.14 -5.00 -5.10
N ASP A 31 -13.81 -5.07 -5.16
CA ASP A 31 -13.04 -6.31 -5.00
C ASP A 31 -11.61 -5.99 -4.56
N ASN A 32 -10.93 -6.96 -3.96
CA ASN A 32 -9.50 -6.88 -3.66
C ASN A 32 -8.79 -8.20 -3.92
N ILE A 33 -7.51 -8.10 -4.23
CA ILE A 33 -6.63 -9.25 -4.39
C ILE A 33 -5.38 -9.02 -3.56
N ILE A 34 -5.01 -10.01 -2.75
CA ILE A 34 -3.73 -10.08 -2.07
C ILE A 34 -3.10 -11.41 -2.41
N VAL A 35 -1.99 -11.39 -3.13
CA VAL A 35 -1.30 -12.60 -3.61
C VAL A 35 0.21 -12.43 -3.47
N PRO A 36 0.96 -13.52 -3.24
CA PRO A 36 2.42 -13.45 -3.25
C PRO A 36 2.94 -12.81 -4.53
N TYR A 37 3.88 -11.87 -4.39
CA TYR A 37 4.51 -11.23 -5.53
C TYR A 37 5.75 -12.03 -5.94
N GLU A 38 5.74 -12.52 -7.19
CA GLU A 38 6.88 -13.22 -7.78
C GLU A 38 7.64 -12.34 -8.77
N ASN A 39 6.92 -11.68 -9.67
CA ASN A 39 7.46 -10.77 -10.66
C ASN A 39 6.34 -9.91 -11.28
N THR A 40 6.74 -8.84 -11.96
CA THR A 40 5.82 -7.91 -12.63
C THR A 40 4.93 -8.58 -13.67
N LYS A 41 5.42 -9.57 -14.43
CA LYS A 41 4.59 -10.26 -15.45
C LYS A 41 3.39 -10.98 -14.82
N ILE A 42 3.60 -11.63 -13.69
CA ILE A 42 2.54 -12.28 -12.92
C ILE A 42 1.60 -11.22 -12.32
N ALA A 43 2.14 -10.11 -11.81
CA ALA A 43 1.30 -9.02 -11.30
C ALA A 43 0.37 -8.41 -12.37
N ILE A 44 0.90 -8.18 -13.58
CA ILE A 44 0.08 -7.74 -14.72
C ILE A 44 -0.98 -8.79 -15.09
N ARG A 45 -0.66 -10.09 -14.99
CA ARG A 45 -1.64 -11.16 -15.23
C ARG A 45 -2.80 -11.09 -14.25
N TRP A 46 -2.52 -10.83 -12.97
CA TRP A 46 -3.56 -10.62 -11.96
C TRP A 46 -4.43 -9.40 -12.25
N LEU A 47 -3.83 -8.27 -12.64
CA LEU A 47 -4.59 -7.07 -13.03
C LEU A 47 -5.49 -7.33 -14.26
N LYS A 48 -4.98 -8.06 -15.27
CA LYS A 48 -5.79 -8.50 -16.43
C LYS A 48 -6.91 -9.44 -16.03
N ALA A 49 -6.64 -10.39 -15.14
CA ALA A 49 -7.65 -11.34 -14.65
C ALA A 49 -8.75 -10.61 -13.88
N LEU A 50 -8.40 -9.66 -13.01
CA LEU A 50 -9.33 -8.81 -12.29
C LEU A 50 -10.17 -7.95 -13.25
N ARG A 51 -9.53 -7.31 -14.24
CA ARG A 51 -10.22 -6.57 -15.30
C ARG A 51 -11.24 -7.44 -16.04
N ASN A 52 -10.81 -8.62 -16.48
CA ASN A 52 -11.66 -9.54 -17.25
C ASN A 52 -12.81 -10.11 -16.40
N ARG A 53 -12.56 -10.43 -15.12
CA ARG A 53 -13.57 -10.91 -14.16
C ARG A 53 -14.73 -9.92 -14.04
N HIS A 54 -14.44 -8.63 -14.02
CA HIS A 54 -15.42 -7.56 -13.86
C HIS A 54 -15.88 -6.95 -15.20
N GLY A 55 -15.50 -7.54 -16.35
CA GLY A 55 -15.93 -7.05 -17.67
C GLY A 55 -15.45 -5.65 -18.03
N ILE A 56 -14.37 -5.18 -17.40
CA ILE A 56 -13.84 -3.81 -17.55
C ILE A 56 -13.05 -3.72 -18.87
N LYS A 57 -13.32 -2.71 -19.70
CA LYS A 57 -12.62 -2.55 -20.99
C LYS A 57 -11.20 -2.02 -20.83
N SER A 58 -11.02 -1.02 -19.97
CA SER A 58 -9.75 -0.40 -19.64
C SER A 58 -9.71 -0.14 -18.15
N LEU A 59 -8.64 -0.59 -17.48
CA LEU A 59 -8.47 -0.44 -16.05
C LEU A 59 -7.48 0.69 -15.78
N ASN A 60 -7.90 1.73 -15.06
CA ASN A 60 -6.98 2.74 -14.54
C ASN A 60 -6.33 2.18 -13.28
N VAL A 61 -5.01 2.24 -13.18
CA VAL A 61 -4.26 1.68 -12.05
C VAL A 61 -3.37 2.73 -11.43
N TRP A 62 -3.55 3.02 -10.16
CA TRP A 62 -2.63 3.84 -9.38
C TRP A 62 -1.61 2.97 -8.66
N THR A 63 -0.35 3.35 -8.73
CA THR A 63 0.73 2.69 -8.02
C THR A 63 1.77 3.69 -7.52
N SER A 64 2.46 3.36 -6.42
CA SER A 64 3.68 4.06 -6.02
C SER A 64 4.95 3.23 -6.33
N ASN A 65 4.78 2.02 -6.87
CA ASN A 65 5.89 1.14 -7.24
C ASN A 65 6.32 1.37 -8.70
N GLN A 66 7.58 1.76 -8.90
CA GLN A 66 8.14 2.06 -10.22
C GLN A 66 8.22 0.83 -11.14
N GLU A 67 8.53 -0.34 -10.59
CA GLU A 67 8.65 -1.58 -11.38
C GLU A 67 7.29 -1.99 -11.95
N LEU A 68 6.26 -1.93 -11.10
CA LEU A 68 4.89 -2.20 -11.51
C LEU A 68 4.39 -1.16 -12.52
N TYR A 69 4.71 0.12 -12.30
CA TYR A 69 4.38 1.18 -13.25
C TYR A 69 4.97 0.94 -14.64
N GLY A 70 6.27 0.60 -14.72
CA GLY A 70 6.93 0.28 -15.98
C GLY A 70 6.24 -0.86 -16.73
N ALA A 71 5.91 -1.95 -16.03
CA ALA A 71 5.21 -3.09 -16.63
C ALA A 71 3.79 -2.75 -17.12
N MET A 72 3.12 -1.78 -16.49
CA MET A 72 1.79 -1.32 -16.92
C MET A 72 1.85 -0.48 -18.21
N LEU A 73 2.89 0.32 -18.40
CA LEU A 73 3.06 1.11 -19.63
C LEU A 73 3.17 0.24 -20.88
N GLU A 74 3.78 -0.94 -20.76
CA GLU A 74 3.91 -1.91 -21.85
C GLU A 74 2.63 -2.73 -22.08
N THR A 75 1.61 -2.56 -21.24
CA THR A 75 0.44 -3.43 -21.22
C THR A 75 -0.81 -2.74 -21.77
N VAL A 76 -1.30 -3.24 -22.90
CA VAL A 76 -2.54 -2.75 -23.51
C VAL A 76 -3.76 -3.00 -22.61
N GLY A 77 -4.57 -1.95 -22.43
CA GLY A 77 -5.82 -1.97 -21.67
C GLY A 77 -5.62 -1.90 -20.16
N ILE A 78 -4.43 -1.51 -19.71
CA ILE A 78 -4.14 -1.05 -18.35
C ILE A 78 -3.51 0.33 -18.47
N ALA A 79 -4.13 1.34 -17.85
CA ALA A 79 -3.60 2.69 -17.79
C ALA A 79 -2.96 2.92 -16.42
N GLY A 80 -1.65 2.72 -16.33
CA GLY A 80 -0.89 2.94 -15.10
C GLY A 80 -0.62 4.43 -14.86
N GLU A 81 -0.80 4.86 -13.62
CA GLU A 81 -0.39 6.18 -13.13
C GLU A 81 0.46 6.02 -11.88
N ILE A 82 1.62 6.69 -11.88
CA ILE A 82 2.44 6.76 -10.67
C ILE A 82 1.91 7.84 -9.73
N LYS A 83 1.70 7.49 -8.47
CA LYS A 83 1.18 8.38 -7.43
C LYS A 83 2.10 8.38 -6.21
N HIS A 84 1.97 9.43 -5.39
CA HIS A 84 2.60 9.47 -4.07
C HIS A 84 2.08 8.33 -3.18
N THR A 85 2.91 7.83 -2.28
CA THR A 85 2.60 6.70 -1.38
C THR A 85 1.36 6.94 -0.53
N ASP A 86 1.04 8.19 -0.21
CA ASP A 86 -0.16 8.53 0.58
C ASP A 86 -1.45 8.19 -0.18
N ASN A 87 -1.45 8.33 -1.51
CA ASN A 87 -2.58 7.98 -2.36
C ASN A 87 -2.71 6.48 -2.58
N THR A 88 -1.66 5.71 -2.26
CA THR A 88 -1.69 4.25 -2.28
C THR A 88 -1.65 3.66 -0.86
N SER A 89 -1.84 4.47 0.18
CA SER A 89 -1.71 4.02 1.57
C SER A 89 -2.74 2.96 1.95
N GLU A 90 -3.84 2.88 1.22
CA GLU A 90 -4.87 1.87 1.43
C GLU A 90 -4.39 0.44 1.14
N THR A 91 -3.45 0.22 0.21
CA THR A 91 -2.87 -1.12 -0.02
C THR A 91 -2.11 -1.59 1.20
N LYS A 92 -1.39 -0.68 1.85
CA LYS A 92 -0.69 -0.95 3.11
C LYS A 92 -1.67 -1.25 4.25
N ARG A 93 -2.74 -0.45 4.41
CA ARG A 93 -3.77 -0.71 5.41
C ARG A 93 -4.41 -2.09 5.20
N MET A 94 -4.70 -2.44 3.95
CA MET A 94 -5.30 -3.72 3.57
C MET A 94 -4.38 -4.91 3.93
N ILE A 95 -3.08 -4.83 3.62
CA ILE A 95 -2.17 -5.93 3.98
C ILE A 95 -1.97 -6.05 5.49
N ASP A 96 -1.96 -4.92 6.21
CA ASP A 96 -1.81 -4.91 7.67
C ASP A 96 -3.02 -5.57 8.35
N GLU A 97 -4.23 -5.38 7.81
CA GLU A 97 -5.46 -6.03 8.29
C GLU A 97 -5.40 -7.56 8.16
N TYR A 98 -4.93 -8.06 7.02
CA TYR A 98 -4.81 -9.50 6.76
C TYR A 98 -3.45 -10.09 7.19
N LYS A 99 -2.56 -9.30 7.78
CA LYS A 99 -1.16 -9.69 8.06
C LYS A 99 -1.05 -11.02 8.80
N LYS A 100 -1.86 -11.22 9.85
CA LYS A 100 -1.81 -12.44 10.66
C LYS A 100 -2.22 -13.68 9.87
N LEU A 101 -3.32 -13.56 9.13
CA LEU A 101 -3.87 -14.66 8.33
C LEU A 101 -2.93 -15.01 7.17
N LEU A 102 -2.37 -14.01 6.49
CA LEU A 102 -1.40 -14.21 5.41
C LEU A 102 -0.09 -14.79 5.93
N ALA A 103 0.38 -14.37 7.10
CA ALA A 103 1.57 -14.94 7.72
C ALA A 103 1.38 -16.40 8.11
N GLU A 104 0.20 -16.77 8.63
CA GLU A 104 -0.14 -18.16 8.94
C GLU A 104 -0.25 -19.02 7.67
N LEU A 105 -1.00 -18.55 6.67
CA LEU A 105 -1.23 -19.27 5.41
C LEU A 105 0.06 -19.53 4.63
N HIS A 106 0.99 -18.57 4.65
CA HIS A 106 2.25 -18.66 3.92
C HIS A 106 3.44 -19.05 4.82
N GLU A 107 3.19 -19.51 6.05
CA GLU A 107 4.20 -19.92 7.03
C GLU A 107 5.33 -18.89 7.23
N ILE A 108 4.99 -17.60 7.15
CA ILE A 108 5.94 -16.50 7.26
C ILE A 108 6.38 -16.39 8.71
N LYS A 109 7.60 -16.84 8.98
CA LYS A 109 8.19 -16.67 10.31
C LYS A 109 8.40 -15.19 10.58
N PRO A 110 7.99 -14.67 11.74
CA PRO A 110 8.25 -13.28 12.08
C PRO A 110 9.76 -13.03 12.05
N THR A 111 10.19 -12.01 11.29
CA THR A 111 11.55 -11.50 11.43
C THR A 111 11.69 -11.08 12.89
N LYS A 112 12.77 -11.51 13.54
CA LYS A 112 13.06 -11.32 14.98
C LYS A 112 12.36 -10.10 15.59
N PRO A 113 11.71 -10.23 16.76
CA PRO A 113 10.94 -9.14 17.34
C PRO A 113 11.80 -7.88 17.38
N ILE A 114 11.27 -6.80 16.80
CA ILE A 114 11.92 -5.48 16.80
C ILE A 114 12.37 -5.22 18.24
N PRO A 115 13.67 -5.03 18.50
CA PRO A 115 14.16 -4.87 19.86
C PRO A 115 13.42 -3.69 20.49
N LYS A 116 12.85 -3.91 21.68
CA LYS A 116 12.17 -2.83 22.41
C LYS A 116 13.10 -1.62 22.46
N LEU A 117 12.53 -0.44 22.16
CA LEU A 117 13.27 0.81 22.22
C LEU A 117 14.02 0.90 23.57
N PRO A 118 15.35 1.07 23.56
CA PRO A 118 16.10 1.28 24.79
C PRO A 118 15.47 2.43 25.59
N LYS A 119 15.41 2.30 26.92
CA LYS A 119 14.73 3.27 27.79
C LYS A 119 15.19 4.72 27.55
N TRP A 120 16.45 4.92 27.18
CA TRP A 120 17.00 6.25 26.86
C TRP A 120 16.43 6.82 25.56
N ARG A 121 16.24 6.02 24.50
CA ARG A 121 15.61 6.45 23.24
C ARG A 121 14.14 6.80 23.46
N TYR A 122 13.43 6.00 24.25
CA TYR A 122 12.04 6.28 24.62
C TYR A 122 11.92 7.60 25.40
N ARG A 123 12.82 7.85 26.37
CA ARG A 123 12.88 9.13 27.08
C ARG A 123 13.15 10.31 26.14
N LEU A 124 14.08 10.15 25.20
CA LEU A 124 14.42 11.19 24.23
C LEU A 124 13.25 11.49 23.30
N PHE A 125 12.53 10.46 22.83
CA PHE A 125 11.31 10.62 22.04
C PHE A 125 10.22 11.40 22.80
N ILE A 126 9.95 11.06 24.06
CA ILE A 126 9.01 11.82 24.92
C ILE A 126 9.44 13.29 25.07
N MET A 127 10.74 13.51 25.26
CA MET A 127 11.27 14.85 25.45
C MET A 127 11.14 15.70 24.18
N LEU A 128 11.44 15.11 23.01
CA LEU A 128 11.27 15.75 21.72
C LEU A 128 9.79 16.06 21.43
N THR A 129 8.87 15.12 21.69
CA THR A 129 7.43 15.37 21.50
C THR A 129 6.90 16.45 22.44
N LYS A 130 7.40 16.55 23.67
CA LYS A 130 7.09 17.67 24.57
C LYS A 130 7.62 18.99 24.04
N LEU A 131 8.85 19.02 23.52
CA LEU A 131 9.45 20.20 22.92
C LEU A 131 8.68 20.66 21.68
N THR A 132 8.32 19.75 20.78
CA THR A 132 7.52 20.08 19.59
C THR A 132 6.15 20.60 19.98
N ASN A 133 5.51 20.03 20.99
CA ASN A 133 4.21 20.53 21.48
C ASN A 133 4.35 21.91 22.14
N LEU A 134 5.45 22.16 22.86
CA LEU A 134 5.72 23.44 23.50
C LEU A 134 6.03 24.53 22.48
N ILE A 135 6.83 24.21 21.45
CA ILE A 135 7.18 25.12 20.36
C ILE A 135 5.97 25.36 19.45
N GLY A 136 5.21 24.31 19.11
CA GLY A 136 3.99 24.39 18.31
C GLY A 136 2.77 24.92 19.08
N GLY A 137 2.96 25.52 20.26
CA GLY A 137 1.89 26.18 21.00
C GLY A 137 0.81 25.27 21.57
N ASN A 138 0.98 23.95 21.53
CA ASN A 138 -0.03 22.98 21.96
C ASN A 138 -1.39 23.21 21.26
N GLY A 139 -1.35 23.58 19.97
CA GLY A 139 -2.54 23.93 19.18
C GLY A 139 -3.06 25.37 19.40
N LYS A 140 -2.33 26.22 20.12
CA LYS A 140 -2.66 27.66 20.28
C LYS A 140 -2.13 28.57 19.18
N TYR A 141 -1.15 28.10 18.40
CA TYR A 141 -0.54 28.88 17.32
C TYR A 141 -0.56 28.03 16.05
N ASP A 142 -1.17 28.55 14.99
CA ASP A 142 -0.94 28.04 13.65
C ASP A 142 0.42 28.56 13.16
N ILE A 143 1.20 27.68 12.57
CA ILE A 143 2.45 28.06 11.91
C ILE A 143 2.04 28.59 10.52
N GLU A 144 1.95 29.90 10.37
CA GLU A 144 1.95 30.52 9.03
C GLU A 144 3.35 30.33 8.43
N ILE A 145 3.43 29.52 7.36
CA ILE A 145 4.61 29.38 6.50
C ILE A 145 4.44 30.31 5.31
#